data_AF-A0A661MWB6-F1
#
_entry.id   AF-A0A661MWB6-F1
#
_cell.length_a   1.000
_cell.length_b   1.000
_cell.length_c   1.000
_cell.angle_alpha   90.00
_cell.angle_beta   90.00
_cell.angle_gamma   90.00
#
_symmetry.space_group_name_H-M   'P 1'
#
loop_
_entity.id
_entity.type
_entity.pdbx_description
1 polymer ?
#
loop_
_entity_poly.entity_id
_entity_poly.type
_entity_poly.pdbx_seq_one_letter_code
_entity_poly.pdbx_strand_id
1 'polypeptide(L)'
;MLMELLTRIQDNWIVLLIPLISALVGWFTNVVAIKMMFHPVEFIGIPPCLGWQGVIPANALRLAKVSNALITGKLLSLRQLFDQTFSAESFAGKLGIVIDDVTEQVIDEVANKHAKAMWDNAGEFMQNKVREHVRTEVIGVSRAIAMDMADDIDAIMDIEQTVLEAMERHKSLMGEMFYEVGRREFKFIERSGLYFGFLFGVFQMLIWVLYPAPWILPAAGFLVGYLTNWIALKLVFFPREPLKIGPMTVQGLFHKRQNEVAEAFGRTVATRVLNADNIVATVMDGDGAARMNEIVEHRISALI
;
A
#
# COMPACT_ATOMS: atom_id res chain seq x y z
N MET A 1 6.77 -57.69 2.23
CA MET A 1 6.65 -56.21 2.28
C MET A 1 7.55 -55.47 1.28
N LEU A 2 8.89 -55.37 1.44
CA LEU A 2 9.71 -54.56 0.50
C LEU A 2 9.78 -55.16 -0.92
N MET A 3 9.92 -56.49 -1.03
CA MET A 3 9.89 -57.21 -2.32
C MET A 3 8.52 -57.16 -3.01
N GLU A 4 7.42 -57.22 -2.24
CA GLU A 4 6.05 -57.07 -2.78
C GLU A 4 5.76 -55.64 -3.25
N LEU A 5 6.37 -54.65 -2.58
CA LEU A 5 6.28 -53.25 -2.99
C LEU A 5 7.01 -53.04 -4.33
N LEU A 6 8.19 -53.65 -4.48
CA LEU A 6 9.00 -53.59 -5.69
C LEU A 6 8.33 -54.30 -6.88
N THR A 7 7.73 -55.48 -6.68
CA THR A 7 7.00 -56.18 -7.75
C THR A 7 5.75 -55.43 -8.17
N ARG A 8 4.97 -54.87 -7.24
CA ARG A 8 3.80 -54.02 -7.56
C ARG A 8 4.16 -52.72 -8.29
N ILE A 9 5.32 -52.13 -7.99
CA ILE A 9 5.83 -50.96 -8.70
C ILE A 9 6.33 -51.33 -10.09
N GLN A 10 6.95 -52.51 -10.27
CA GLN A 10 7.34 -53.02 -11.59
C GLN A 10 6.13 -53.26 -12.50
N ASP A 11 5.04 -53.79 -11.96
CA ASP A 11 3.80 -54.02 -12.73
C ASP A 11 3.07 -52.72 -13.11
N ASN A 12 3.23 -51.65 -12.32
CA ASN A 12 2.58 -50.35 -12.54
C ASN A 12 3.56 -49.18 -12.35
N TRP A 13 4.45 -48.98 -13.32
CA TRP A 13 5.44 -47.89 -13.31
C TRP A 13 4.81 -46.48 -13.18
N ILE A 14 3.54 -46.32 -13.57
CA ILE A 14 2.74 -45.09 -13.44
C ILE A 14 2.67 -44.59 -11.99
N VAL A 15 2.79 -45.48 -11.01
CA VAL A 15 2.76 -45.15 -9.58
C VAL A 15 3.92 -44.22 -9.19
N LEU A 16 5.06 -44.32 -9.86
CA LEU A 16 6.22 -43.43 -9.66
C LEU A 16 5.96 -41.99 -10.10
N LEU A 17 4.92 -41.75 -10.92
CA LEU A 17 4.51 -40.39 -11.31
C LEU A 17 3.64 -39.72 -10.25
N ILE A 18 3.07 -40.47 -9.28
CA ILE A 18 2.19 -39.89 -8.25
C ILE A 18 2.87 -38.76 -7.47
N PRO A 19 4.12 -38.90 -6.98
CA PRO A 19 4.80 -37.80 -6.29
C PRO A 19 5.05 -36.58 -7.18
N LEU A 20 5.37 -36.80 -8.46
CA LEU A 20 5.64 -35.71 -9.40
C LEU A 20 4.35 -34.93 -9.75
N ILE A 21 3.26 -35.65 -10.01
CA ILE A 21 1.94 -35.05 -10.26
C ILE A 21 1.46 -34.31 -9.01
N SER A 22 1.61 -34.90 -7.83
CA SER A 22 1.26 -34.27 -6.56
C SER A 22 2.06 -32.98 -6.30
N ALA A 23 3.34 -32.96 -6.65
CA ALA A 23 4.17 -31.75 -6.58
C ALA A 23 3.67 -30.64 -7.51
N LEU A 24 3.33 -30.98 -8.75
CA LEU A 24 2.80 -30.04 -9.74
C LEU A 24 1.42 -29.50 -9.30
N VAL A 25 0.54 -30.39 -8.83
CA VAL A 25 -0.78 -30.01 -8.31
C VAL A 25 -0.62 -29.10 -7.09
N GLY A 26 0.25 -29.44 -6.14
CA GLY A 26 0.49 -28.62 -4.94
C GLY A 26 1.05 -27.23 -5.26
N TRP A 27 1.93 -27.11 -6.24
CA TRP A 27 2.36 -25.81 -6.76
C TRP A 27 1.20 -25.05 -7.41
N PHE A 28 0.46 -25.69 -8.31
CA PHE A 28 -0.64 -25.08 -9.04
C PHE A 28 -1.75 -24.59 -8.11
N THR A 29 -2.17 -25.40 -7.13
CA THR A 29 -3.22 -25.03 -6.18
C THR A 29 -2.80 -23.88 -5.28
N ASN A 30 -1.54 -23.82 -4.85
CA ASN A 30 -1.03 -22.69 -4.07
C ASN A 30 -1.00 -21.39 -4.88
N VAL A 31 -0.56 -21.43 -6.14
CA VAL A 31 -0.59 -20.27 -7.06
C VAL A 31 -2.02 -19.79 -7.26
N VAL A 32 -2.95 -20.70 -7.50
CA VAL A 32 -4.37 -20.38 -7.67
C VAL A 32 -4.96 -19.81 -6.38
N ALA A 33 -4.65 -20.37 -5.21
CA ALA A 33 -5.13 -19.89 -3.92
C ALA A 33 -4.66 -18.45 -3.62
N ILE A 34 -3.40 -18.13 -3.92
CA ILE A 34 -2.88 -16.76 -3.78
C ILE A 34 -3.62 -15.83 -4.75
N LYS A 35 -3.78 -16.22 -6.03
CA LYS A 35 -4.51 -15.40 -7.00
C LYS A 35 -5.96 -15.14 -6.58
N MET A 36 -6.63 -16.16 -6.05
CA MET A 36 -8.00 -16.13 -5.52
C MET A 36 -8.14 -15.26 -4.27
N MET A 37 -7.06 -15.00 -3.54
CA MET A 37 -7.07 -14.10 -2.38
C MET A 37 -7.24 -12.63 -2.79
N PHE A 38 -6.71 -12.25 -3.95
CA PHE A 38 -6.70 -10.86 -4.45
C PHE A 38 -7.74 -10.60 -5.55
N HIS A 39 -8.18 -11.64 -6.27
CA HIS A 39 -9.10 -11.50 -7.39
C HIS A 39 -10.35 -12.38 -7.25
N PRO A 40 -11.49 -11.91 -7.78
CA PRO A 40 -11.75 -10.60 -8.36
C PRO A 40 -11.87 -9.51 -7.29
N VAL A 41 -11.60 -8.26 -7.68
CA VAL A 41 -11.68 -7.09 -6.78
C VAL A 41 -13.14 -6.83 -6.40
N GLU A 42 -14.04 -6.92 -7.37
CA GLU A 42 -15.48 -6.83 -7.15
C GLU A 42 -16.11 -8.22 -7.13
N PHE A 43 -17.23 -8.36 -6.43
CA PHE A 43 -17.96 -9.62 -6.36
C PHE A 43 -18.48 -10.00 -7.75
N ILE A 44 -18.12 -11.21 -8.21
CA ILE A 44 -18.64 -11.78 -9.46
C ILE A 44 -19.56 -12.94 -9.11
N GLY A 45 -20.83 -12.87 -9.52
CA GLY A 45 -21.79 -13.96 -9.34
C GLY A 45 -23.24 -13.48 -9.25
N ILE A 46 -24.10 -14.34 -8.70
CA ILE A 46 -25.51 -14.09 -8.42
C ILE A 46 -25.65 -13.77 -6.92
N PRO A 47 -25.91 -12.50 -6.55
CA PRO A 47 -26.24 -12.14 -5.18
C PRO A 47 -27.50 -12.90 -4.72
N PRO A 48 -27.59 -13.38 -3.46
CA PRO A 48 -26.69 -13.12 -2.34
C PRO A 48 -25.70 -14.26 -2.01
N CYS A 49 -25.78 -15.44 -2.63
CA CYS A 49 -25.07 -16.64 -2.17
C CYS A 49 -24.07 -17.22 -3.16
N LEU A 50 -24.23 -16.97 -4.45
CA LEU A 50 -23.53 -17.69 -5.52
C LEU A 50 -22.58 -16.77 -6.27
N GLY A 51 -21.48 -16.40 -5.63
CA GLY A 51 -20.41 -15.68 -6.29
C GLY A 51 -19.09 -15.77 -5.57
N TRP A 52 -18.08 -15.16 -6.17
CA TRP A 52 -16.71 -15.19 -5.70
C TRP A 52 -16.14 -13.77 -5.68
N GLN A 53 -15.49 -13.42 -4.57
CA GLN A 53 -14.70 -12.20 -4.42
C GLN A 53 -13.42 -12.56 -3.70
N GLY A 54 -12.31 -11.91 -4.07
CA GLY A 54 -11.07 -12.07 -3.34
C GLY A 54 -11.24 -11.73 -1.85
N VAL A 55 -10.65 -12.54 -0.98
CA VAL A 55 -10.77 -12.37 0.48
C VAL A 55 -10.24 -11.00 0.94
N ILE A 56 -9.18 -10.49 0.32
CA ILE A 56 -8.60 -9.19 0.67
C ILE A 56 -9.50 -8.03 0.21
N PRO A 57 -9.92 -7.93 -1.07
CA PRO A 57 -10.90 -6.94 -1.51
C PRO A 57 -12.21 -6.96 -0.72
N ALA A 58 -12.76 -8.15 -0.41
CA ALA A 58 -13.99 -8.29 0.35
C ALA A 58 -13.89 -7.72 1.77
N ASN A 59 -12.68 -7.68 2.34
CA ASN A 59 -12.42 -7.13 3.68
C ASN A 59 -11.66 -5.78 3.64
N ALA A 60 -11.56 -5.13 2.48
CA ALA A 60 -10.73 -3.94 2.29
C ALA A 60 -11.06 -2.82 3.28
N LEU A 61 -12.34 -2.50 3.49
CA LEU A 61 -12.78 -1.46 4.43
C LEU A 61 -12.34 -1.75 5.87
N ARG A 62 -12.45 -3.01 6.30
CA ARG A 62 -12.02 -3.43 7.64
C ARG A 62 -10.51 -3.30 7.79
N LEU A 63 -9.76 -3.72 6.78
CA LEU A 63 -8.29 -3.61 6.76
C LEU A 63 -7.82 -2.15 6.74
N ALA A 64 -8.51 -1.28 5.98
CA ALA A 64 -8.25 0.15 5.94
C ALA A 64 -8.42 0.81 7.31
N LYS A 65 -9.54 0.55 8.00
CA LYS A 65 -9.77 1.06 9.37
C LYS A 65 -8.70 0.62 10.37
N VAL A 66 -8.29 -0.66 10.31
CA VAL A 66 -7.21 -1.16 11.17
C VAL A 66 -5.87 -0.51 10.83
N SER A 67 -5.56 -0.36 9.53
CA SER A 67 -4.33 0.29 9.09
C SER A 67 -4.29 1.76 9.50
N ASN A 68 -5.41 2.46 9.38
CA ASN A 68 -5.55 3.85 9.80
C ASN A 68 -5.29 4.00 11.30
N ALA A 69 -5.97 3.22 12.14
CA ALA A 69 -5.78 3.25 13.59
C ALA A 69 -4.33 2.95 14.02
N LEU A 70 -3.59 2.12 13.25
CA LEU A 70 -2.17 1.88 13.48
C LEU A 70 -1.30 3.06 13.03
N ILE A 71 -1.60 3.67 11.88
CA ILE A 71 -0.89 4.83 11.35
C ILE A 71 -1.04 6.02 12.30
N THR A 72 -2.26 6.41 12.63
CA THR A 72 -2.57 7.57 13.48
C THR A 72 -2.23 7.32 14.95
N GLY A 73 -2.44 6.10 15.45
CA GLY A 73 -2.26 5.80 16.87
C GLY A 73 -0.83 5.41 17.27
N LYS A 74 0.00 4.90 16.35
CA LYS A 74 1.31 4.30 16.70
C LYS A 74 2.49 4.69 15.82
N LEU A 75 2.26 5.19 14.61
CA LEU A 75 3.34 5.39 13.64
C LEU A 75 3.65 6.86 13.38
N LEU A 76 2.64 7.74 13.32
CA LEU A 76 2.83 9.12 12.88
C LEU A 76 2.04 10.11 13.74
N SER A 77 2.72 11.17 14.17
CA SER A 77 2.09 12.43 14.60
C SER A 77 2.30 13.44 13.47
N LEU A 78 1.20 13.98 12.90
CA LEU A 78 1.27 15.00 11.84
C LEU A 78 2.16 16.15 12.25
N ARG A 79 1.91 16.69 13.45
CA ARG A 79 2.68 17.77 14.02
C ARG A 79 4.18 17.47 14.06
N GLN A 80 4.59 16.29 14.53
CA GLN A 80 6.00 15.91 14.54
C GLN A 80 6.59 15.78 13.12
N LEU A 81 5.83 15.25 12.16
CA LEU A 81 6.27 15.16 10.77
C LEU A 81 6.46 16.54 10.15
N PHE A 82 5.50 17.43 10.34
CA PHE A 82 5.57 18.81 9.88
C PHE A 82 6.72 19.56 10.56
N ASP A 83 6.83 19.52 11.89
CA ASP A 83 7.92 20.17 12.62
C ASP A 83 9.32 19.71 12.18
N GLN A 84 9.49 18.43 11.84
CA GLN A 84 10.79 17.86 11.44
C GLN A 84 11.11 18.02 9.96
N THR A 85 10.09 18.00 9.09
CA THR A 85 10.27 17.86 7.63
C THR A 85 9.87 19.12 6.88
N PHE A 86 8.86 19.84 7.36
CA PHE A 86 8.36 21.05 6.75
C PHE A 86 9.18 22.25 7.21
N SER A 87 9.54 23.12 6.26
CA SER A 87 10.07 24.44 6.57
C SER A 87 9.39 25.46 5.67
N ALA A 88 8.82 26.50 6.29
CA ALA A 88 8.16 27.59 5.57
C ALA A 88 9.09 28.24 4.53
N GLU A 89 10.39 28.30 4.81
CA GLU A 89 11.41 28.79 3.87
C GLU A 89 11.53 27.91 2.61
N SER A 90 11.59 26.60 2.78
CA SER A 90 11.69 25.66 1.65
C SER A 90 10.40 25.65 0.83
N PHE A 91 9.25 25.75 1.50
CA PHE A 91 7.95 25.84 0.84
C PHE A 91 7.83 27.14 0.02
N ALA A 92 8.12 28.29 0.62
CA ALA A 92 8.11 29.58 -0.07
C ALA A 92 9.14 29.62 -1.21
N GLY A 93 10.33 29.07 -1.00
CA GLY A 93 11.37 28.98 -2.04
C GLY A 93 10.95 28.13 -3.24
N LYS A 94 10.27 27.00 -3.01
CA LYS A 94 9.72 26.15 -4.09
C LYS A 94 8.57 26.82 -4.85
N LEU A 95 7.77 27.62 -4.15
CA LEU A 95 6.72 28.43 -4.78
C LEU A 95 7.28 29.64 -5.52
N GLY A 96 8.51 30.08 -5.24
CA GLY A 96 9.11 31.27 -5.82
C GLY A 96 8.97 31.35 -7.35
N ILE A 97 9.21 30.26 -8.08
CA ILE A 97 9.07 30.24 -9.55
C ILE A 97 7.61 30.50 -9.98
N VAL A 98 6.65 29.89 -9.28
CA VAL A 98 5.22 30.07 -9.57
C VAL A 98 4.76 31.46 -9.17
N ILE A 99 5.22 31.95 -8.02
CA ILE A 99 4.96 33.31 -7.54
C ILE A 99 5.50 34.32 -8.53
N ASP A 100 6.71 34.14 -9.04
CA ASP A 100 7.34 35.05 -9.99
C ASP A 100 6.51 35.17 -11.28
N ASP A 101 6.13 34.04 -11.87
CA ASP A 101 5.34 33.98 -13.11
C ASP A 101 3.95 34.60 -12.93
N VAL A 102 3.24 34.22 -11.86
CA VAL A 102 1.90 34.73 -11.57
C VAL A 102 1.94 36.22 -11.19
N THR A 103 2.92 36.64 -10.41
CA THR A 103 3.05 38.06 -9.99
C THR A 103 3.33 38.94 -11.19
N GLU A 104 4.23 38.54 -12.08
CA GLU A 104 4.51 39.26 -13.32
C GLU A 104 3.25 39.38 -14.19
N GLN A 105 2.54 38.27 -14.40
CA GLN A 105 1.31 38.25 -15.17
C GLN A 105 0.23 39.17 -14.58
N VAL A 106 0.01 39.09 -13.26
CA VAL A 106 -1.02 39.86 -12.56
C VAL A 106 -0.67 41.35 -12.54
N ILE A 107 0.59 41.73 -12.30
CA ILE A 107 1.02 43.14 -12.34
C ILE A 107 0.78 43.72 -13.73
N ASP A 108 1.20 43.03 -14.77
CA ASP A 108 1.07 43.52 -16.14
C ASP A 108 -0.42 43.61 -16.55
N GLU A 109 -1.26 42.65 -16.14
CA GLU A 109 -2.70 42.70 -16.38
C GLU A 109 -3.36 43.88 -15.64
N VAL A 110 -3.11 44.03 -14.33
CA VAL A 110 -3.70 45.09 -13.51
C VAL A 110 -3.23 46.46 -13.97
N ALA A 111 -1.94 46.62 -14.26
CA ALA A 111 -1.36 47.87 -14.72
C ALA A 111 -1.95 48.29 -16.08
N ASN A 112 -2.05 47.37 -17.05
CA ASN A 112 -2.64 47.65 -18.36
C ASN A 112 -4.14 47.95 -18.29
N LYS A 113 -4.86 47.34 -17.34
CA LYS A 113 -6.31 47.54 -17.20
C LYS A 113 -6.69 48.82 -16.46
N HIS A 114 -5.94 49.16 -15.41
CA HIS A 114 -6.31 50.25 -14.50
C HIS A 114 -5.45 51.52 -14.66
N ALA A 115 -4.19 51.40 -15.11
CA ALA A 115 -3.24 52.51 -15.08
C ALA A 115 -2.24 52.53 -16.26
N LYS A 116 -2.66 52.09 -17.45
CA LYS A 116 -1.78 51.89 -18.62
C LYS A 116 -0.86 53.08 -18.92
N ALA A 117 -1.43 54.28 -19.00
CA ALA A 117 -0.66 55.49 -19.30
C ALA A 117 0.38 55.83 -18.23
N MET A 118 0.14 55.51 -16.95
CA MET A 118 1.14 55.71 -15.90
C MET A 118 2.21 54.62 -15.94
N TRP A 119 1.81 53.38 -16.24
CA TRP A 119 2.72 52.24 -16.34
C TRP A 119 3.71 52.39 -17.50
N ASP A 120 3.22 52.70 -18.70
CA ASP A 120 4.04 52.89 -19.90
C ASP A 120 5.05 54.04 -19.73
N ASN A 121 4.65 55.12 -19.03
CA ASN A 121 5.48 56.29 -18.80
C ASN A 121 6.46 56.16 -17.61
N ALA A 122 6.29 55.16 -16.73
CA ALA A 122 7.14 54.97 -15.57
C ALA A 122 8.58 54.54 -15.93
N GLY A 123 8.75 53.95 -17.12
CA GLY A 123 10.02 53.41 -17.61
C GLY A 123 10.44 52.13 -16.87
N GLU A 124 11.43 51.41 -17.43
CA GLU A 124 11.86 50.10 -16.90
C GLU A 124 12.28 50.15 -15.43
N PHE A 125 12.92 51.24 -14.99
CA PHE A 125 13.40 51.36 -13.62
C PHE A 125 12.27 51.31 -12.59
N MET A 126 11.20 52.09 -12.78
CA MET A 126 10.09 52.12 -11.84
C MET A 126 9.22 50.87 -11.94
N GLN A 127 9.03 50.33 -13.15
CA GLN A 127 8.32 49.07 -13.35
C GLN A 127 9.01 47.91 -12.63
N ASN A 128 10.34 47.80 -12.77
CA ASN A 128 11.14 46.79 -12.07
C ASN A 128 11.08 46.97 -10.56
N LYS A 129 11.10 48.22 -10.06
CA LYS A 129 11.00 48.50 -8.63
C LYS A 129 9.63 48.10 -8.04
N VAL A 130 8.54 48.34 -8.77
CA VAL A 130 7.20 47.88 -8.38
C VAL A 130 7.15 46.36 -8.38
N ARG A 131 7.67 45.72 -9.45
CA ARG A 131 7.70 44.26 -9.57
C ARG A 131 8.48 43.61 -8.42
N GLU A 132 9.66 44.13 -8.10
CA GLU A 132 10.49 43.65 -6.99
C GLU A 132 9.81 43.84 -5.63
N HIS A 133 9.15 44.99 -5.41
CA HIS A 133 8.43 45.26 -4.18
C HIS A 133 7.25 44.31 -4.00
N VAL A 134 6.37 44.18 -5.00
CA VAL A 134 5.23 43.26 -4.95
C VAL A 134 5.70 41.82 -4.76
N ARG A 135 6.74 41.39 -5.49
CA ARG A 135 7.34 40.06 -5.34
C ARG A 135 7.78 39.81 -3.89
N THR A 136 8.47 40.76 -3.28
CA THR A 136 8.95 40.64 -1.89
C THR A 136 7.79 40.48 -0.91
N GLU A 137 6.72 41.27 -1.10
CA GLU A 137 5.50 41.17 -0.28
C GLU A 137 4.81 39.82 -0.47
N VAL A 138 4.57 39.37 -1.71
CA VAL A 138 3.91 38.09 -1.99
C VAL A 138 4.69 36.91 -1.41
N ILE A 139 6.03 36.93 -1.49
CA ILE A 139 6.89 35.92 -0.86
C ILE A 139 6.75 35.96 0.68
N GLY A 140 6.75 37.15 1.29
CA GLY A 140 6.57 37.32 2.73
C GLY A 140 5.23 36.77 3.22
N VAL A 141 4.16 37.03 2.49
CA VAL A 141 2.80 36.56 2.78
C VAL A 141 2.68 35.06 2.60
N SER A 142 3.25 34.52 1.52
CA SER A 142 3.30 33.07 1.27
C SER A 142 4.03 32.34 2.39
N ARG A 143 5.13 32.91 2.90
CA ARG A 143 5.87 32.39 4.06
C ARG A 143 5.01 32.43 5.33
N ALA A 144 4.28 33.51 5.56
CA ALA A 144 3.41 33.64 6.73
C ALA A 144 2.24 32.64 6.68
N ILE A 145 1.60 32.46 5.52
CA ILE A 145 0.56 31.43 5.30
C ILE A 145 1.13 30.04 5.56
N ALA A 146 2.34 29.75 5.06
CA ALA A 146 3.00 28.48 5.28
C ALA A 146 3.31 28.20 6.75
N MET A 147 3.68 29.23 7.53
CA MET A 147 3.88 29.12 8.97
C MET A 147 2.57 28.82 9.70
N ASP A 148 1.50 29.56 9.41
CA ASP A 148 0.19 29.34 10.02
C ASP A 148 -0.38 27.96 9.69
N MET A 149 -0.19 27.50 8.45
CA MET A 149 -0.60 26.17 8.02
C MET A 149 0.14 25.07 8.79
N ALA A 150 1.42 25.30 9.13
CA ALA A 150 2.19 24.36 9.95
C ALA A 150 1.72 24.39 11.42
N ASP A 151 1.40 25.57 11.94
CA ASP A 151 0.92 25.74 13.32
C ASP A 151 -0.48 25.14 13.55
N ASP A 152 -1.34 25.19 12.53
CA ASP A 152 -2.74 24.72 12.57
C ASP A 152 -2.95 23.42 11.76
N ILE A 153 -1.88 22.65 11.50
CA ILE A 153 -1.92 21.49 10.60
C ILE A 153 -2.94 20.43 11.01
N ASP A 154 -3.13 20.23 12.31
CA ASP A 154 -4.09 19.24 12.85
C ASP A 154 -5.55 19.63 12.56
N ALA A 155 -5.84 20.93 12.35
CA ALA A 155 -7.18 21.41 11.98
C ALA A 155 -7.39 21.45 10.46
N ILE A 156 -6.31 21.53 9.69
CA ILE A 156 -6.35 21.61 8.22
C ILE A 156 -6.32 20.21 7.59
N MET A 157 -5.61 19.27 8.21
CA MET A 157 -5.40 17.91 7.70
C MET A 157 -5.80 16.86 8.71
N ASP A 158 -6.81 16.06 8.37
CA ASP A 158 -7.11 14.81 9.07
C ASP A 158 -6.48 13.63 8.32
N ILE A 159 -5.47 12.98 8.93
CA ILE A 159 -4.87 11.74 8.37
C ILE A 159 -5.93 10.68 8.20
N GLU A 160 -6.82 10.50 9.18
CA GLU A 160 -7.82 9.45 9.14
C GLU A 160 -8.73 9.63 7.93
N GLN A 161 -9.22 10.84 7.71
CA GLN A 161 -10.00 11.17 6.53
C GLN A 161 -9.19 10.98 5.24
N THR A 162 -7.95 11.46 5.19
CA THR A 162 -7.06 11.30 4.01
C THR A 162 -6.88 9.83 3.64
N VAL A 163 -6.63 8.96 4.64
CA VAL A 163 -6.47 7.52 4.43
C VAL A 163 -7.77 6.88 3.96
N LEU A 164 -8.91 7.24 4.57
CA LEU A 164 -10.22 6.69 4.21
C LEU A 164 -10.60 7.09 2.78
N GLU A 165 -10.49 8.37 2.43
CA GLU A 165 -10.79 8.89 1.09
C GLU A 165 -9.89 8.28 0.02
N ALA A 166 -8.58 8.16 0.29
CA ALA A 166 -7.64 7.52 -0.64
C ALA A 166 -8.02 6.05 -0.90
N MET A 167 -8.50 5.33 0.13
CA MET A 167 -8.93 3.93 0.02
C MET A 167 -10.29 3.79 -0.67
N GLU A 168 -11.21 4.73 -0.46
CA GLU A 168 -12.52 4.74 -1.13
C GLU A 168 -12.39 5.07 -2.62
N ARG A 169 -11.53 6.03 -2.97
CA ARG A 169 -11.24 6.42 -4.35
C ARG A 169 -10.60 5.26 -5.15
N HIS A 170 -9.82 4.42 -4.48
CA HIS A 170 -9.14 3.27 -5.11
C HIS A 170 -9.38 1.96 -4.34
N LYS A 171 -10.50 1.28 -4.64
CA LYS A 171 -10.87 -0.01 -4.02
C LYS A 171 -9.79 -1.10 -4.12
N SER A 172 -8.91 -1.05 -5.13
CA SER A 172 -7.79 -2.00 -5.29
C SER A 172 -6.57 -1.67 -4.43
N LEU A 173 -6.46 -0.45 -3.91
CA LEU A 173 -5.27 0.07 -3.24
C LEU A 173 -4.85 -0.85 -2.09
N MET A 174 -5.76 -1.16 -1.16
CA MET A 174 -5.46 -2.04 -0.02
C MET A 174 -4.94 -3.43 -0.47
N GLY A 175 -5.55 -3.99 -1.53
CA GLY A 175 -5.13 -5.27 -2.10
C GLY A 175 -3.73 -5.21 -2.71
N GLU A 176 -3.45 -4.14 -3.47
CA GLU A 176 -2.13 -3.89 -4.07
C GLU A 176 -1.05 -3.66 -3.01
N MET A 177 -1.36 -2.91 -1.96
CA MET A 177 -0.44 -2.70 -0.84
C MET A 177 -0.09 -4.01 -0.14
N PHE A 178 -1.11 -4.83 0.16
CA PHE A 178 -0.90 -6.12 0.80
C PHE A 178 -0.13 -7.08 -0.12
N TYR A 179 -0.40 -7.04 -1.43
CA TYR A 179 0.35 -7.81 -2.41
C TYR A 179 1.82 -7.41 -2.46
N GLU A 180 2.11 -6.11 -2.51
CA GLU A 180 3.48 -5.58 -2.60
C GLU A 180 4.31 -5.95 -1.35
N VAL A 181 3.70 -5.81 -0.17
CA VAL A 181 4.34 -6.17 1.11
C VAL A 181 4.57 -7.68 1.22
N GLY A 182 3.58 -8.49 0.84
CA GLY A 182 3.63 -9.96 0.97
C GLY A 182 4.27 -10.70 -0.21
N ARG A 183 4.72 -10.00 -1.26
CA ARG A 183 5.13 -10.60 -2.53
C ARG A 183 6.14 -11.75 -2.40
N ARG A 184 7.10 -11.61 -1.48
CA ARG A 184 8.14 -12.65 -1.28
C ARG A 184 7.59 -13.85 -0.50
N GLU A 185 6.73 -13.63 0.48
CA GLU A 185 6.04 -14.67 1.23
C GLU A 185 5.09 -15.46 0.33
N PHE A 186 4.39 -14.81 -0.59
CA PHE A 186 3.57 -15.50 -1.59
C PHE A 186 4.43 -16.38 -2.50
N LYS A 187 5.55 -15.88 -3.02
CA LYS A 187 6.51 -16.70 -3.79
C LYS A 187 7.06 -17.88 -2.99
N PHE A 188 7.26 -17.72 -1.67
CA PHE A 188 7.64 -18.83 -0.81
C PHE A 188 6.52 -19.86 -0.69
N ILE A 189 5.27 -19.44 -0.49
CA ILE A 189 4.10 -20.33 -0.44
C ILE A 189 3.96 -21.10 -1.77
N GLU A 190 4.09 -20.42 -2.92
CA GLU A 190 4.06 -21.05 -4.25
C GLU A 190 5.15 -22.13 -4.38
N ARG A 191 6.41 -21.78 -4.07
CA ARG A 191 7.54 -22.73 -4.18
C ARG A 191 7.42 -23.88 -3.19
N SER A 192 7.00 -23.61 -1.95
CA SER A 192 6.81 -24.63 -0.92
C SER A 192 5.76 -25.66 -1.30
N GLY A 193 4.76 -25.26 -2.10
CA GLY A 193 3.74 -26.16 -2.65
C GLY A 193 4.33 -27.31 -3.45
N LEU A 194 5.43 -27.08 -4.17
CA LEU A 194 6.12 -28.12 -4.93
C LEU A 194 6.80 -29.13 -3.99
N TYR A 195 7.52 -28.65 -2.97
CA TYR A 195 8.23 -29.51 -2.03
C TYR A 195 7.28 -30.35 -1.15
N PHE A 196 6.25 -29.71 -0.60
CA PHE A 196 5.25 -30.41 0.22
C PHE A 196 4.37 -31.32 -0.63
N GLY A 197 3.96 -30.88 -1.82
CA GLY A 197 3.22 -31.71 -2.77
C GLY A 197 4.00 -32.96 -3.16
N PHE A 198 5.31 -32.85 -3.39
CA PHE A 198 6.17 -34.00 -3.62
C PHE A 198 6.25 -34.93 -2.40
N LEU A 199 6.58 -34.37 -1.23
CA LEU A 199 6.74 -35.13 0.02
C LEU A 199 5.48 -35.92 0.36
N PHE A 200 4.32 -35.26 0.33
CA PHE A 200 3.04 -35.90 0.57
C PHE A 200 2.63 -36.85 -0.55
N GLY A 201 3.02 -36.56 -1.79
CA GLY A 201 2.85 -37.45 -2.92
C GLY A 201 3.59 -38.79 -2.75
N VAL A 202 4.75 -38.80 -2.09
CA VAL A 202 5.45 -40.04 -1.71
C VAL A 202 4.63 -40.84 -0.68
N PHE A 203 4.07 -40.16 0.33
CA PHE A 203 3.18 -40.83 1.29
C PHE A 203 1.91 -41.36 0.63
N GLN A 204 1.30 -40.59 -0.27
CA GLN A 204 0.13 -41.01 -1.06
C GLN A 204 0.46 -42.22 -1.93
N MET A 205 1.62 -42.22 -2.60
CA MET A 205 2.10 -43.34 -3.39
C MET A 205 2.23 -44.61 -2.53
N LEU A 206 2.85 -44.50 -1.34
CA LEU A 206 3.02 -45.62 -0.41
C LEU A 206 1.66 -46.20 0.03
N ILE A 207 0.72 -45.34 0.42
CA ILE A 207 -0.63 -45.75 0.83
C ILE A 207 -1.36 -46.46 -0.31
N TRP A 208 -1.25 -45.93 -1.53
CA TRP A 208 -1.90 -46.52 -2.70
C TRP A 208 -1.34 -47.90 -3.05
N VAL A 209 -0.03 -48.11 -2.95
CA VAL A 209 0.59 -49.43 -3.21
C VAL A 209 0.15 -50.47 -2.18
N LEU A 210 -0.04 -50.07 -0.92
CA LEU A 210 -0.51 -50.95 0.16
C LEU A 210 -2.00 -51.28 0.02
N TYR A 211 -2.83 -50.27 -0.29
CA TYR A 211 -4.28 -50.41 -0.42
C TYR A 211 -4.77 -49.64 -1.66
N PRO A 212 -4.87 -50.29 -2.83
CA PRO A 212 -5.25 -49.62 -4.08
C PRO A 212 -6.77 -49.53 -4.21
N ALA A 213 -7.40 -48.60 -3.51
CA ALA A 213 -8.82 -48.28 -3.67
C ALA A 213 -9.02 -46.98 -4.50
N PRO A 214 -10.02 -46.92 -5.41
CA PRO A 214 -10.21 -45.78 -6.31
C PRO A 214 -10.44 -44.41 -5.62
N TRP A 215 -11.07 -44.42 -4.43
CA TRP A 215 -11.39 -43.20 -3.69
C TRP A 215 -10.19 -42.60 -2.93
N ILE A 216 -9.10 -43.36 -2.77
CA ILE A 216 -7.93 -42.92 -2.00
C ILE A 216 -7.20 -41.79 -2.72
N LEU A 217 -7.09 -41.84 -4.05
CA LEU A 217 -6.40 -40.79 -4.79
C LEU A 217 -7.11 -39.43 -4.66
N PRO A 218 -8.44 -39.32 -4.85
CA PRO A 218 -9.18 -38.09 -4.55
C PRO A 218 -9.09 -37.65 -3.08
N ALA A 219 -9.30 -38.56 -2.13
CA ALA A 219 -9.28 -38.23 -0.70
C ALA A 219 -7.89 -37.78 -0.22
N ALA A 220 -6.84 -38.49 -0.65
CA ALA A 220 -5.46 -38.11 -0.39
C ALA A 220 -5.14 -36.78 -1.06
N GLY A 221 -5.52 -36.57 -2.33
CA GLY A 221 -5.30 -35.30 -3.02
C GLY A 221 -5.91 -34.10 -2.28
N PHE A 222 -7.15 -34.24 -1.77
CA PHE A 222 -7.79 -33.21 -0.94
C PHE A 222 -7.01 -32.97 0.36
N LEU A 223 -6.69 -34.04 1.10
CA LEU A 223 -5.98 -33.96 2.37
C LEU A 223 -4.58 -33.36 2.22
N VAL A 224 -3.85 -33.76 1.19
CA VAL A 224 -2.52 -33.25 0.84
C VAL A 224 -2.59 -31.77 0.46
N GLY A 225 -3.55 -31.37 -0.36
CA GLY A 225 -3.75 -29.97 -0.71
C GLY A 225 -4.05 -29.10 0.52
N TYR A 226 -4.98 -29.57 1.37
CA TYR A 226 -5.33 -28.89 2.61
C TYR A 226 -4.14 -28.75 3.57
N LEU A 227 -3.43 -29.86 3.85
CA LEU A 227 -2.28 -29.87 4.75
C LEU A 227 -1.12 -29.02 4.22
N THR A 228 -0.85 -29.09 2.91
CA THR A 228 0.21 -28.29 2.27
C THR A 228 -0.05 -26.80 2.45
N ASN A 229 -1.28 -26.35 2.15
CA ASN A 229 -1.65 -24.94 2.31
C ASN A 229 -1.62 -24.51 3.79
N TRP A 230 -2.11 -25.36 4.69
CA TRP A 230 -2.09 -25.09 6.13
C TRP A 230 -0.66 -24.96 6.67
N ILE A 231 0.25 -25.87 6.28
CA ILE A 231 1.66 -25.84 6.69
C ILE A 231 2.37 -24.61 6.10
N ALA A 232 2.16 -24.32 4.81
CA ALA A 232 2.78 -23.17 4.16
C ALA A 232 2.39 -21.87 4.87
N LEU A 233 1.10 -21.68 5.16
CA LEU A 233 0.62 -20.51 5.90
C LEU A 233 1.19 -20.47 7.33
N LYS A 234 1.24 -21.62 8.01
CA LYS A 234 1.80 -21.71 9.35
C LYS A 234 3.30 -21.35 9.37
N LEU A 235 4.09 -21.77 8.39
CA LEU A 235 5.52 -21.43 8.29
C LEU A 235 5.76 -19.96 7.96
N VAL A 236 4.84 -19.31 7.26
CA VAL A 236 4.94 -17.88 6.97
C VAL A 236 4.67 -17.05 8.23
N PHE A 237 3.63 -17.38 9.00
CA PHE A 237 3.15 -16.53 10.10
C PHE A 237 3.52 -17.01 11.51
N PHE A 238 3.93 -18.26 11.71
CA PHE A 238 4.23 -18.81 13.03
C PHE A 238 5.58 -19.55 13.09
N PRO A 239 6.27 -19.50 14.24
CA PRO A 239 5.95 -18.73 15.44
C PRO A 239 6.24 -17.23 15.25
N ARG A 240 5.50 -16.37 15.97
CA ARG A 240 5.64 -14.90 15.88
C ARG A 240 6.98 -14.44 16.46
N GLU A 241 7.30 -14.97 17.63
CA GLU A 241 8.58 -14.77 18.29
C GLU A 241 9.58 -15.88 17.91
N PRO A 242 10.88 -15.58 17.83
CA PRO A 242 11.89 -16.56 17.49
C PRO A 242 11.99 -17.64 18.56
N LEU A 243 11.63 -18.88 18.22
CA LEU A 243 11.74 -20.02 19.10
C LEU A 243 13.10 -20.71 18.89
N LYS A 244 13.90 -20.79 19.95
CA LYS A 244 15.17 -21.54 19.92
C LYS A 244 14.90 -23.01 20.24
N ILE A 245 15.10 -23.87 19.25
CA ILE A 245 15.06 -25.34 19.42
C ILE A 245 16.50 -25.85 19.25
N GLY A 246 17.23 -25.98 20.36
CA GLY A 246 18.65 -26.33 20.34
C GLY A 246 19.51 -25.29 19.61
N PRO A 247 20.37 -25.66 18.64
CA PRO A 247 21.21 -24.72 17.89
C PRO A 247 20.46 -23.97 16.78
N MET A 248 19.18 -24.30 16.52
CA MET A 248 18.40 -23.70 15.45
C MET A 248 17.34 -22.73 16.00
N THR A 249 17.20 -21.58 15.35
CA THR A 249 16.13 -20.60 15.65
C THR A 249 15.04 -20.71 14.58
N VAL A 250 13.84 -21.10 14.99
CA VAL A 250 12.66 -21.19 14.12
C VAL A 250 11.79 -19.97 14.35
N GLN A 251 11.49 -19.25 13.28
CA GLN A 251 10.60 -18.10 13.30
C GLN A 251 9.81 -18.07 11.99
N GLY A 252 8.55 -17.62 12.05
CA GLY A 252 7.73 -17.42 10.86
C GLY A 252 8.42 -16.47 9.88
N LEU A 253 8.44 -16.83 8.59
CA LEU A 253 9.22 -16.09 7.58
C LEU A 253 8.86 -14.60 7.52
N PHE A 254 7.57 -14.28 7.66
CA PHE A 254 7.07 -12.91 7.66
C PHE A 254 7.65 -12.09 8.83
N HIS A 255 7.68 -12.68 10.03
CA HIS A 255 8.21 -12.03 11.23
C HIS A 255 9.74 -11.93 11.19
N LYS A 256 10.41 -12.95 10.62
CA LYS A 256 11.87 -12.91 10.42
C LYS A 256 12.29 -11.76 9.50
N ARG A 257 11.43 -11.37 8.55
CA ARG A 257 11.63 -10.26 7.61
C ARG A 257 10.89 -8.98 8.00
N GLN A 258 10.52 -8.83 9.27
CA GLN A 258 9.73 -7.70 9.76
C GLN A 258 10.31 -6.34 9.33
N ASN A 259 11.63 -6.14 9.36
CA ASN A 259 12.24 -4.87 8.96
C ASN A 259 12.01 -4.55 7.48
N GLU A 260 12.20 -5.54 6.59
CA GLU A 260 11.95 -5.36 5.16
C GLU A 260 10.47 -5.14 4.86
N VAL A 261 9.60 -5.84 5.60
CA VAL A 261 8.15 -5.70 5.52
C VAL A 261 7.71 -4.30 5.99
N ALA A 262 8.29 -3.79 7.08
CA ALA A 262 8.01 -2.46 7.60
C ALA A 262 8.47 -1.37 6.63
N GLU A 263 9.65 -1.52 6.02
CA GLU A 263 10.15 -0.60 4.99
C GLU A 263 9.24 -0.60 3.75
N ALA A 264 8.87 -1.79 3.25
CA ALA A 264 7.95 -1.90 2.12
C ALA A 264 6.58 -1.31 2.43
N PHE A 265 6.05 -1.55 3.63
CA PHE A 265 4.80 -0.97 4.10
C PHE A 265 4.88 0.55 4.17
N GLY A 266 5.91 1.10 4.84
CA GLY A 266 6.13 2.55 4.97
C GLY A 266 6.27 3.24 3.61
N ARG A 267 7.06 2.67 2.70
CA ARG A 267 7.19 3.17 1.32
C ARG A 267 5.84 3.18 0.60
N THR A 268 5.06 2.11 0.76
CA THR A 268 3.77 2.01 0.06
C THR A 268 2.75 2.98 0.63
N VAL A 269 2.68 3.15 1.96
CA VAL A 269 1.84 4.16 2.61
C VAL A 269 2.25 5.57 2.16
N ALA A 270 3.54 5.91 2.18
CA ALA A 270 4.02 7.24 1.79
C ALA A 270 3.78 7.56 0.30
N THR A 271 3.90 6.57 -0.59
CA THR A 271 3.75 6.81 -2.04
C THR A 271 2.32 6.71 -2.53
N ARG A 272 1.45 5.94 -1.87
CA ARG A 272 0.10 5.68 -2.36
C ARG A 272 -1.04 6.18 -1.48
N VAL A 273 -0.78 6.46 -0.21
CA VAL A 273 -1.81 6.90 0.75
C VAL A 273 -1.52 8.32 1.20
N LEU A 274 -0.39 8.55 1.87
CA LEU A 274 0.03 9.85 2.38
C LEU A 274 0.96 10.56 1.38
N ASN A 275 0.56 10.58 0.11
CA ASN A 275 1.28 11.30 -0.94
C ASN A 275 0.75 12.73 -1.09
N ALA A 276 1.51 13.58 -1.81
CA ALA A 276 1.16 14.99 -1.99
C ALA A 276 -0.21 15.18 -2.66
N ASP A 277 -0.56 14.34 -3.65
CA ASP A 277 -1.82 14.47 -4.39
C ASP A 277 -3.04 14.23 -3.48
N ASN A 278 -2.99 13.17 -2.65
CA ASN A 278 -4.05 12.87 -1.69
C ASN A 278 -4.13 13.92 -0.59
N ILE A 279 -2.97 14.35 -0.08
CA ILE A 279 -2.86 15.42 0.92
C ILE A 279 -3.50 16.72 0.41
N VAL A 280 -3.13 17.18 -0.79
CA VAL A 280 -3.68 18.40 -1.37
C VAL A 280 -5.16 18.24 -1.65
N ALA A 281 -5.59 17.07 -2.15
CA ALA A 281 -7.01 16.81 -2.40
C ALA A 281 -7.84 16.91 -1.11
N THR A 282 -7.39 16.33 0.00
CA THR A 282 -8.12 16.38 1.28
C THR A 282 -8.05 17.79 1.90
N VAL A 283 -6.91 18.49 1.83
CA VAL A 283 -6.78 19.87 2.33
C VAL A 283 -7.63 20.85 1.54
N MET A 284 -7.81 20.63 0.24
CA MET A 284 -8.61 21.49 -0.63
C MET A 284 -10.09 21.11 -0.70
N ASP A 285 -10.52 20.13 0.09
CA ASP A 285 -11.93 19.69 0.18
C ASP A 285 -12.46 19.86 1.61
N GLY A 286 -13.79 19.94 1.74
CA GLY A 286 -14.48 20.00 3.04
C GLY A 286 -13.96 21.07 4.01
N ASP A 287 -13.72 20.66 5.26
CA ASP A 287 -13.36 21.54 6.38
C ASP A 287 -11.92 22.09 6.28
N GLY A 288 -11.00 21.33 5.68
CA GLY A 288 -9.62 21.74 5.46
C GLY A 288 -9.54 22.97 4.55
N ALA A 289 -10.36 23.00 3.51
CA ALA A 289 -10.44 24.13 2.58
C ALA A 289 -10.94 25.39 3.28
N ALA A 290 -11.93 25.24 4.18
CA ALA A 290 -12.48 26.35 4.94
C ALA A 290 -11.41 27.00 5.84
N ARG A 291 -10.63 26.20 6.58
CA ARG A 291 -9.52 26.74 7.40
C ARG A 291 -8.39 27.33 6.58
N MET A 292 -8.02 26.68 5.47
CA MET A 292 -6.99 27.22 4.59
C MET A 292 -7.39 28.59 4.04
N ASN A 293 -8.65 28.74 3.62
CA ASN A 293 -9.18 30.02 3.16
C ASN A 293 -9.17 31.10 4.26
N GLU A 294 -9.52 30.74 5.50
CA GLU A 294 -9.49 31.68 6.63
C GLU A 294 -8.07 32.20 6.93
N ILE A 295 -7.07 31.31 6.88
CA ILE A 295 -5.66 31.68 7.03
C ILE A 295 -5.23 32.66 5.93
N VAL A 296 -5.57 32.33 4.68
CA VAL A 296 -5.25 33.15 3.52
C VAL A 296 -5.94 34.52 3.62
N GLU A 297 -7.23 34.56 3.92
CA GLU A 297 -8.02 35.79 4.04
C GLU A 297 -7.51 36.67 5.17
N HIS A 298 -7.17 36.09 6.33
CA HIS A 298 -6.58 36.84 7.44
C HIS A 298 -5.24 37.46 7.04
N ARG A 299 -4.36 36.71 6.36
CA ARG A 299 -3.03 37.21 5.97
C ARG A 299 -3.10 38.27 4.87
N ILE A 300 -4.02 38.11 3.91
CA ILE A 300 -4.27 39.13 2.87
C ILE A 300 -4.86 40.40 3.50
N SER A 301 -5.87 40.27 4.36
CA SER A 301 -6.53 41.42 5.01
C SER A 301 -5.60 42.22 5.92
N ALA A 302 -4.54 41.60 6.45
CA ALA A 302 -3.54 42.29 7.26
C ALA A 302 -2.55 43.16 6.43
N LEU A 303 -2.50 42.97 5.11
CA LEU A 303 -1.65 43.75 4.20
C LEU A 303 -2.34 45.00 3.63
N ILE A 304 -3.67 44.96 3.53
CA ILE A 304 -4.52 46.00 2.92
C ILE A 304 -4.91 47.01 4.00
#